data_AF-A0A433CX86-F1
#
_entry.id   AF-A0A433CX86-F1
#
_cell.length_a   1.000
_cell.length_b   1.000
_cell.length_c   1.000
_cell.angle_alpha   90.00
_cell.angle_beta   90.00
_cell.angle_gamma   90.00
#
_symmetry.space_group_name_H-M   'P 1'
#
loop_
_entity.id
_entity.type
_entity.pdbx_description
1 polymer ?
#
loop_
_entity_poly.entity_id
_entity_poly.type
_entity_poly.pdbx_seq_one_letter_code
_entity_poly.pdbx_strand_id
1 'polypeptide(L)'
;MVSKQCCLVNYSTYLSTHVTELGHGSNLKALETTATLDTTSDEWVINSPHVSSGKYWIGALGKLATHAIVQAKLIIAGRDHGTHSFLVPIRSLADHRTFPDVEIHDIGPKVGNNPIDNGFALFTNYRVPRDHMLMRYASVSRRGVYQTPLHDKLVYATLTKVRVDLVEQSAVSLSRAVTIAIRYSAVRRQGAGMAAGGRRLAIEKQILDYTSVQYRLLPLLVQTWAMTLTAEWMREMYGKLINELAEGKVDMLADVHAYSSGLKSYTTSIAADGIEEARKCIGGHGYSMFSGIADFYNTFRSSNAVEGENWLLTQQTARYLLKLHAQTLRKPTLTSHLTNTTLYLTLLTDPRAFAAQHCPAITSTDLLDPTVQLGILAHNAARQVSILAAMQSATPTLTTADLNIECLRVSRAHCQHILAHNFVSRVTAARSSREIGAPALQTLEDMSSLYALHCVEENLGEHLESRYLSPEQVALVRQAVKTLMARIRPHAVTLVDSFGWQDAFLNSALGSYDGRAYERLVEWLKDEPLNTEAGMDEMGVVRGYKEYIMPIVKGECGRWTEKRTEERTGVKVVARL
;
A
#
# COMPACT_ATOMS: atom_id res chain seq x y z
N MET A 1 4.15 6.95 5.93
CA MET A 1 5.49 7.31 5.43
C MET A 1 6.50 6.35 6.02
N VAL A 2 7.10 5.46 5.21
CA VAL A 2 8.04 4.44 5.70
C VAL A 2 9.47 4.98 5.62
N SER A 3 9.80 5.93 6.49
CA SER A 3 11.19 6.13 6.90
C SER A 3 11.29 5.59 8.33
N LYS A 4 12.04 4.51 8.54
CA LYS A 4 12.39 4.04 9.88
C LYS A 4 13.45 5.00 10.45
N GLN A 5 13.00 6.18 10.82
CA GLN A 5 13.78 7.18 11.53
C GLN A 5 13.58 6.92 13.01
N CYS A 6 14.66 6.79 13.76
CA CYS A 6 14.61 6.72 15.21
C CYS A 6 15.59 7.75 15.76
N CYS A 7 15.11 8.65 16.61
CA CYS A 7 15.98 9.43 17.47
C CYS A 7 16.30 8.53 18.68
N LEU A 8 17.56 8.12 18.83
CA LEU A 8 17.99 7.47 20.06
C LEU A 8 18.29 8.57 21.10
N VAL A 9 17.84 8.33 22.34
CA VAL A 9 18.11 9.02 23.61
C VAL A 9 18.72 10.44 23.48
N ASN A 10 17.96 11.46 23.92
CA ASN A 10 18.34 12.89 23.98
C ASN A 10 18.48 13.67 22.66
N TYR A 11 17.90 13.19 21.55
CA TYR A 11 17.93 13.89 20.24
C TYR A 11 19.34 14.16 19.66
N SER A 12 20.40 13.61 20.27
CA SER A 12 21.78 13.80 19.82
C SER A 12 22.19 12.87 18.68
N THR A 13 21.37 11.84 18.39
CA THR A 13 21.70 10.79 17.41
C THR A 13 20.51 10.47 16.51
N TYR A 14 20.67 10.75 15.22
CA TYR A 14 19.71 10.36 14.17
C TYR A 14 20.12 9.04 13.53
N LEU A 15 19.20 8.06 13.56
CA LEU A 15 19.39 6.69 13.03
C LEU A 15 18.50 6.43 11.80
N SER A 16 19.09 5.86 10.76
CA SER A 16 18.38 5.32 9.58
C SER A 16 18.65 3.83 9.37
N THR A 17 17.75 3.10 8.72
CA THR A 17 17.91 1.66 8.43
C THR A 17 18.26 1.40 6.98
N HIS A 18 19.39 0.74 6.73
CA HIS A 18 20.01 0.57 5.41
C HIS A 18 19.92 -0.88 4.96
N VAL A 19 18.75 -1.22 4.41
CA VAL A 19 18.46 -2.56 3.90
C VAL A 19 18.74 -2.64 2.40
N THR A 20 18.19 -1.69 1.63
CA THR A 20 18.23 -1.70 0.16
C THR A 20 19.57 -1.23 -0.40
N GLU A 21 20.02 -1.91 -1.44
CA GLU A 21 21.14 -1.53 -2.30
C GLU A 21 20.64 -1.15 -3.69
N LEU A 22 21.47 -0.46 -4.46
CA LEU A 22 21.17 -0.08 -5.83
C LEU A 22 20.83 -1.31 -6.70
N GLY A 23 21.54 -2.42 -6.53
CA GLY A 23 21.31 -3.69 -7.23
C GLY A 23 20.26 -4.60 -6.58
N HIS A 24 19.92 -4.38 -5.30
CA HIS A 24 19.14 -5.34 -4.52
C HIS A 24 18.12 -4.66 -3.58
N GLY A 25 16.84 -4.74 -3.96
CA GLY A 25 15.70 -4.33 -3.13
C GLY A 25 14.97 -5.51 -2.50
N SER A 26 14.22 -6.28 -3.30
CA SER A 26 13.39 -7.37 -2.79
C SER A 26 14.17 -8.62 -2.37
N ASN A 27 15.31 -8.90 -3.01
CA ASN A 27 16.14 -10.07 -2.71
C ASN A 27 17.24 -9.74 -1.69
N LEU A 28 16.85 -9.64 -0.41
CA LEU A 28 17.77 -9.29 0.68
C LEU A 28 18.89 -10.32 0.94
N LYS A 29 18.77 -11.54 0.40
CA LYS A 29 19.81 -12.57 0.50
C LYS A 29 20.98 -12.29 -0.46
N ALA A 30 20.74 -11.51 -1.51
CA ALA A 30 21.73 -11.21 -2.53
C ALA A 30 22.52 -9.93 -2.26
N LEU A 31 22.28 -9.23 -1.15
CA LEU A 31 23.01 -8.01 -0.78
C LEU A 31 24.53 -8.22 -0.92
N GLU A 32 25.20 -7.20 -1.42
CA GLU A 32 26.60 -7.23 -1.82
C GLU A 32 27.51 -6.56 -0.78
N THR A 33 27.00 -5.62 0.03
CA THR A 33 27.77 -4.99 1.11
C THR A 33 28.27 -6.07 2.06
N THR A 34 29.55 -6.04 2.43
CA THR A 34 30.17 -7.01 3.33
C THR A 34 30.56 -6.38 4.67
N ALA A 35 30.59 -7.20 5.71
CA ALA A 35 31.13 -6.88 7.02
C ALA A 35 32.08 -8.01 7.42
N THR A 36 33.38 -7.79 7.22
CA THR A 36 34.41 -8.81 7.47
C THR A 36 35.01 -8.62 8.85
N LEU A 37 35.05 -9.66 9.68
CA LEU A 37 35.68 -9.59 11.00
C LEU A 37 37.20 -9.54 10.87
N ASP A 38 37.81 -8.50 11.44
CA ASP A 38 39.24 -8.44 11.71
C ASP A 38 39.47 -8.76 13.20
N THR A 39 39.92 -9.99 13.47
CA THR A 39 40.14 -10.48 14.83
C THR A 39 41.35 -9.85 15.52
N THR A 40 42.24 -9.19 14.76
CA THR A 40 43.44 -8.54 15.33
C THR A 40 43.07 -7.20 15.98
N SER A 41 42.14 -6.47 15.37
CA SER A 41 41.65 -5.17 15.85
C SER A 41 40.35 -5.25 16.65
N ASP A 42 39.66 -6.40 16.68
CA ASP A 42 38.32 -6.59 17.25
C ASP A 42 37.28 -5.66 16.56
N GLU A 43 37.37 -5.56 15.23
CA GLU A 43 36.56 -4.66 14.39
C GLU A 43 35.89 -5.39 13.20
N TRP A 44 34.81 -4.79 12.70
CA TRP A 44 34.21 -5.09 11.41
C TRP A 44 34.75 -4.14 10.34
N VAL A 45 35.18 -4.70 9.22
CA VAL A 45 35.48 -3.95 8.00
C VAL A 45 34.25 -3.97 7.11
N ILE A 46 33.53 -2.84 7.05
CA ILE A 46 32.35 -2.63 6.21
C ILE A 46 32.80 -2.17 4.82
N ASN A 47 32.38 -2.86 3.77
CA ASN A 47 32.80 -2.54 2.41
C ASN A 47 31.68 -2.70 1.39
N SER A 48 31.62 -1.76 0.44
CA SER A 48 30.78 -1.80 -0.75
C SER A 48 31.63 -2.23 -1.95
N PRO A 49 31.65 -3.53 -2.33
CA PRO A 49 32.57 -4.04 -3.36
C PRO A 49 32.33 -3.45 -4.76
N HIS A 50 31.11 -3.03 -5.05
CA HIS A 50 30.67 -2.54 -6.35
C HIS A 50 29.73 -1.34 -6.20
N VAL A 51 29.54 -0.54 -7.25
CA VAL A 51 28.55 0.56 -7.22
C VAL A 51 27.13 0.03 -6.97
N SER A 52 26.80 -1.16 -7.48
CA SER A 52 25.52 -1.85 -7.23
C SER A 52 25.26 -2.15 -5.74
N SER A 53 26.33 -2.32 -4.96
CA SER A 53 26.27 -2.58 -3.52
C SER A 53 26.01 -1.33 -2.67
N GLY A 54 26.04 -0.14 -3.28
CA GLY A 54 25.79 1.10 -2.56
C GLY A 54 24.36 1.13 -2.02
N LYS A 55 24.23 1.50 -0.74
CA LYS A 55 22.93 1.63 -0.07
C LYS A 55 22.13 2.72 -0.76
N TYR A 56 20.86 2.48 -1.05
CA TYR A 56 20.03 3.38 -1.85
C TYR A 56 18.60 3.45 -1.30
N TRP A 57 17.90 4.57 -1.52
CA TRP A 57 16.57 4.88 -0.98
C TRP A 57 16.47 5.08 0.54
N ILE A 58 17.58 5.25 1.25
CA ILE A 58 17.53 5.25 2.72
C ILE A 58 17.09 6.62 3.25
N GLY A 59 15.89 6.70 3.83
CA GLY A 59 15.37 7.95 4.40
C GLY A 59 16.28 8.50 5.51
N ALA A 60 16.44 9.82 5.57
CA ALA A 60 17.39 10.54 6.43
C ALA A 60 18.88 10.37 6.11
N LEU A 61 19.29 9.46 5.23
CA LEU A 61 20.71 9.25 4.96
C LEU A 61 21.35 10.46 4.25
N GLY A 62 20.62 11.10 3.34
CA GLY A 62 21.17 12.11 2.44
C GLY A 62 21.85 13.25 3.19
N LYS A 63 21.21 13.75 4.26
CA LYS A 63 21.68 14.93 5.00
C LYS A 63 21.52 14.85 6.51
N LEU A 64 20.53 14.14 7.06
CA LEU A 64 20.20 14.23 8.49
C LEU A 64 20.90 13.19 9.39
N ALA A 65 21.02 11.94 8.93
CA ALA A 65 21.45 10.82 9.76
C ALA A 65 22.92 10.92 10.18
N THR A 66 23.18 10.66 11.46
CA THR A 66 24.53 10.59 12.05
C THR A 66 25.03 9.15 12.16
N HIS A 67 24.10 8.22 12.30
CA HIS A 67 24.33 6.79 12.43
C HIS A 67 23.36 6.02 11.52
N ALA A 68 23.76 4.81 11.17
CA ALA A 68 23.10 3.92 10.23
C ALA A 68 23.02 2.50 10.80
N ILE A 69 21.87 1.82 10.71
CA ILE A 69 21.84 0.36 10.81
C ILE A 69 22.10 -0.21 9.43
N VAL A 70 23.32 -0.65 9.15
CA VAL A 70 23.74 -1.23 7.87
C VAL A 70 23.49 -2.72 7.85
N GLN A 71 22.73 -3.21 6.86
CA GLN A 71 22.65 -4.65 6.57
C GLN A 71 23.76 -5.06 5.61
N ALA A 72 24.55 -6.06 5.99
CA ALA A 72 25.68 -6.54 5.21
C ALA A 72 25.87 -8.05 5.40
N LYS A 73 26.51 -8.71 4.43
CA LYS A 73 26.97 -10.10 4.53
C LYS A 73 28.03 -10.22 5.61
N LEU A 74 27.76 -11.02 6.63
CA LEU A 74 28.66 -11.31 7.73
C LEU A 74 29.75 -12.27 7.25
N ILE A 75 31.01 -11.81 7.18
CA ILE A 75 32.14 -12.62 6.73
C ILE A 75 33.09 -12.88 7.90
N ILE A 76 33.33 -14.17 8.19
CA ILE A 76 34.24 -14.61 9.25
C ILE A 76 35.19 -15.66 8.68
N ALA A 77 36.50 -15.43 8.78
CA ALA A 77 37.52 -16.32 8.23
C ALA A 77 37.23 -16.75 6.77
N GLY A 78 36.78 -15.79 5.95
CA GLY A 78 36.44 -15.99 4.54
C GLY A 78 35.11 -16.71 4.27
N ARG A 79 34.30 -17.01 5.29
CA ARG A 79 32.99 -17.66 5.13
C ARG A 79 31.84 -16.66 5.30
N ASP A 80 30.86 -16.72 4.41
CA ASP A 80 29.62 -15.94 4.46
C ASP A 80 28.61 -16.62 5.39
N HIS A 81 28.16 -15.89 6.41
CA HIS A 81 27.16 -16.31 7.40
C HIS A 81 25.79 -15.64 7.17
N GLY A 82 25.59 -15.01 6.02
CA GLY A 82 24.38 -14.32 5.63
C GLY A 82 24.26 -12.90 6.17
N THR A 83 23.14 -12.26 5.86
CA THR A 83 22.90 -10.84 6.15
C THR A 83 22.68 -10.58 7.64
N HIS A 84 23.47 -9.67 8.19
CA HIS A 84 23.37 -9.18 9.57
C HIS A 84 23.31 -7.65 9.63
N SER A 85 22.88 -7.10 10.77
CA SER A 85 22.72 -5.67 10.99
C SER A 85 23.83 -5.12 11.89
N PHE A 86 24.41 -3.99 11.49
CA PHE A 86 25.53 -3.32 12.16
C PHE A 86 25.18 -1.86 12.41
N LEU A 87 25.47 -1.35 13.61
CA LEU A 87 25.36 0.07 13.94
C LEU A 87 26.62 0.80 13.44
N VAL A 88 26.47 1.70 12.49
CA VAL A 88 27.58 2.33 11.78
C VAL A 88 27.48 3.84 11.94
N PRO A 89 28.40 4.50 12.68
CA PRO A 89 28.51 5.96 12.67
C PRO A 89 28.89 6.42 11.26
N ILE A 90 28.21 7.43 10.74
CA ILE A 90 28.42 7.91 9.36
C ILE A 90 28.77 9.40 9.29
N ARG A 91 28.45 10.17 10.33
CA ARG A 91 28.85 11.58 10.46
C ARG A 91 29.35 11.87 11.87
N SER A 92 30.28 12.80 11.96
CA SER A 92 30.77 13.37 13.22
C SER A 92 29.64 14.09 13.96
N LEU A 93 29.49 13.83 15.26
CA LEU A 93 28.52 14.53 16.09
C LEU A 93 28.93 15.98 16.40
N ALA A 94 30.18 16.36 16.16
CA ALA A 94 30.70 17.69 16.47
C ALA A 94 30.40 18.71 15.37
N ASP A 95 30.52 18.30 14.10
CA ASP A 95 30.46 19.18 12.93
C ASP A 95 29.68 18.60 11.75
N HIS A 96 29.06 17.43 11.93
CA HIS A 96 28.22 16.74 10.95
C HIS A 96 28.92 16.33 9.65
N ARG A 97 30.26 16.42 9.61
CA ARG A 97 31.04 15.96 8.46
C ARG A 97 30.95 14.44 8.32
N THR A 98 30.75 13.98 7.10
CA THR A 98 30.82 12.55 6.77
C THR A 98 32.22 12.02 7.08
N PHE A 99 32.34 10.81 7.64
CA PHE A 99 33.64 10.20 7.87
C PHE A 99 34.36 9.88 6.53
N PRO A 100 35.70 9.94 6.45
CA PRO A 100 36.45 9.86 5.19
C PRO A 100 36.16 8.63 4.31
N ASP A 101 35.91 7.48 4.93
CA ASP A 101 35.69 6.20 4.23
C ASP A 101 34.21 5.90 3.94
N VAL A 102 33.35 6.90 4.13
CA VAL A 102 31.91 6.83 3.88
C VAL A 102 31.56 7.91 2.86
N GLU A 103 31.07 7.51 1.70
CA GLU A 103 30.52 8.43 0.71
C GLU A 103 29.01 8.52 0.89
N ILE A 104 28.44 9.73 0.92
CA ILE A 104 26.99 9.93 1.10
C ILE A 104 26.47 11.05 0.22
N HIS A 105 25.39 10.77 -0.51
CA HIS A 105 24.68 11.74 -1.35
C HIS A 105 23.17 11.69 -1.09
N ASP A 106 22.47 12.79 -1.38
CA ASP A 106 21.01 12.75 -1.56
C ASP A 106 20.71 12.21 -2.96
N ILE A 107 19.67 11.38 -3.11
CA ILE A 107 19.34 10.75 -4.39
C ILE A 107 18.59 11.69 -5.36
N GLY A 108 18.22 12.89 -4.91
CA GLY A 108 17.59 13.92 -5.70
C GLY A 108 16.05 13.86 -5.71
N PRO A 109 15.42 14.41 -6.77
CA PRO A 109 13.98 14.61 -6.83
C PRO A 109 13.21 13.28 -6.89
N LYS A 110 12.07 13.24 -6.21
CA LYS A 110 11.17 12.08 -6.11
C LYS A 110 9.78 12.45 -6.61
N VAL A 111 9.02 11.44 -7.05
CA VAL A 111 7.61 11.61 -7.46
C VAL A 111 6.75 12.21 -6.35
N GLY A 112 7.01 11.80 -5.11
CA GLY A 112 6.39 12.33 -3.90
C GLY A 112 7.36 12.23 -2.73
N ASN A 113 6.95 12.73 -1.57
CA ASN A 113 7.76 12.72 -0.36
C ASN A 113 9.11 13.45 -0.49
N ASN A 114 9.16 14.53 -1.27
CA ASN A 114 10.38 15.33 -1.50
C ASN A 114 11.04 15.90 -0.23
N PRO A 115 10.31 16.23 0.86
CA PRO A 115 10.93 16.68 2.12
C PRO A 115 11.83 15.64 2.79
N ILE A 116 11.73 14.35 2.44
CA ILE A 116 12.61 13.32 2.97
C ILE A 116 13.88 13.21 2.14
N ASP A 117 15.02 13.36 2.79
CA ASP A 117 16.38 13.27 2.25
C ASP A 117 16.83 11.80 2.09
N ASN A 118 16.14 11.06 1.23
CA ASN A 118 16.56 9.71 0.87
C ASN A 118 17.99 9.75 0.29
N GLY A 119 18.89 8.96 0.87
CA GLY A 119 20.30 8.99 0.50
C GLY A 119 20.82 7.74 -0.19
N PHE A 120 22.01 7.91 -0.76
CA PHE A 120 22.90 6.88 -1.25
C PHE A 120 24.15 6.82 -0.37
N ALA A 121 24.70 5.63 -0.10
CA ALA A 121 25.99 5.50 0.57
C ALA A 121 26.87 4.36 0.04
N LEU A 122 28.18 4.61 0.00
CA LEU A 122 29.23 3.61 -0.22
C LEU A 122 30.20 3.61 0.97
N PHE A 123 30.68 2.41 1.31
CA PHE A 123 31.68 2.22 2.36
C PHE A 123 32.96 1.67 1.74
N THR A 124 34.11 2.26 2.05
CA THR A 124 35.41 1.81 1.53
C THR A 124 36.28 1.34 2.68
N ASN A 125 36.24 0.03 2.96
CA ASN A 125 36.95 -0.60 4.09
C ASN A 125 36.73 0.13 5.44
N TYR A 126 35.52 0.65 5.66
CA TYR A 126 35.20 1.45 6.84
C TYR A 126 35.13 0.57 8.10
N ARG A 127 35.82 0.98 9.16
CA ARG A 127 35.99 0.17 10.37
C ARG A 127 35.04 0.59 11.48
N VAL A 128 34.39 -0.39 12.11
CA VAL A 128 33.57 -0.20 13.31
C VAL A 128 33.85 -1.30 14.35
N PRO A 129 33.74 -1.02 15.65
CA PRO A 129 33.96 -2.02 16.70
C PRO A 129 33.11 -3.29 16.56
N ARG A 130 33.61 -4.46 17.00
CA ARG A 130 32.89 -5.74 16.87
C ARG A 130 31.50 -5.72 17.53
N ASP A 131 31.36 -5.04 18.65
CA ASP A 131 30.09 -4.94 19.40
C ASP A 131 29.04 -4.03 18.74
N HIS A 132 29.37 -3.39 17.61
CA HIS A 132 28.39 -2.68 16.78
C HIS A 132 27.48 -3.63 15.98
N MET A 133 27.81 -4.92 15.87
CA MET A 133 26.87 -5.91 15.35
C MET A 133 25.70 -6.08 16.33
N LEU A 134 24.46 -6.11 15.83
CA LEU A 134 23.27 -6.28 16.68
C LEU A 134 23.11 -7.75 17.10
N MET A 135 23.64 -8.11 18.27
CA MET A 135 23.83 -9.51 18.68
C MET A 135 22.69 -10.14 19.52
N ARG A 136 21.45 -9.64 19.46
CA ARG A 136 20.34 -10.18 20.27
C ARG A 136 19.99 -11.65 19.92
N TYR A 137 20.04 -11.99 18.63
CA TYR A 137 19.66 -13.32 18.15
C TYR A 137 20.83 -14.14 17.64
N ALA A 138 21.87 -13.51 17.07
CA ALA A 138 23.08 -14.18 16.64
C ALA A 138 24.28 -13.45 17.24
N SER A 139 25.34 -14.15 17.64
CA SER A 139 26.50 -13.51 18.29
C SER A 139 27.81 -13.94 17.64
N VAL A 140 28.83 -13.09 17.76
CA VAL A 140 30.20 -13.39 17.32
C VAL A 140 31.15 -13.07 18.45
N SER A 141 31.85 -14.09 18.96
CA SER A 141 32.85 -13.90 20.00
C SER A 141 34.09 -13.15 19.47
N ARG A 142 34.93 -12.63 20.37
CA ARG A 142 36.23 -12.03 20.00
C ARG A 142 37.15 -12.95 19.20
N ARG A 143 37.00 -14.28 19.38
CA ARG A 143 37.76 -15.29 18.63
C ARG A 143 37.18 -15.58 17.25
N GLY A 144 36.12 -14.87 16.84
CA GLY A 144 35.42 -15.12 15.58
C GLY A 144 34.54 -16.38 15.59
N VAL A 145 34.11 -16.83 16.77
CA VAL A 145 33.15 -17.95 16.84
C VAL A 145 31.74 -17.41 16.69
N TYR A 146 31.06 -17.78 15.60
CA TYR A 146 29.66 -17.44 15.31
C TYR A 146 28.70 -18.38 16.04
N GLN A 147 27.71 -17.81 16.72
CA GLN A 147 26.58 -18.52 17.32
C GLN A 147 25.31 -18.19 16.55
N THR A 148 24.67 -19.23 16.03
CA THR A 148 23.43 -19.14 15.26
C THR A 148 22.23 -18.78 16.12
N PRO A 149 21.22 -18.10 15.56
CA PRO A 149 19.98 -17.83 16.26
C PRO A 149 19.18 -19.08 16.59
N LEU A 150 18.38 -19.00 17.65
CA LEU A 150 17.41 -20.05 18.03
C LEU A 150 16.46 -20.39 16.87
N HIS A 151 16.11 -19.39 16.05
CA HIS A 151 15.34 -19.59 14.84
C HIS A 151 15.66 -18.52 13.79
N ASP A 152 16.00 -18.96 12.56
CA ASP A 152 16.33 -18.09 11.42
C ASP A 152 15.24 -17.07 11.04
N LYS A 153 14.02 -17.22 11.57
CA LYS A 153 12.85 -16.42 11.19
C LYS A 153 12.58 -15.23 12.11
N LEU A 154 13.33 -15.07 13.21
CA LEU A 154 13.12 -13.99 14.17
C LEU A 154 13.32 -12.60 13.55
N VAL A 155 14.18 -12.49 12.53
CA VAL A 155 14.42 -11.25 11.76
C VAL A 155 13.14 -10.76 11.07
N TYR A 156 12.25 -11.67 10.65
CA TYR A 156 10.99 -11.30 9.98
C TYR A 156 10.00 -10.58 10.90
N ALA A 157 10.09 -10.73 12.22
CA ALA A 157 9.18 -10.07 13.16
C ALA A 157 9.19 -8.53 13.02
N THR A 158 10.34 -7.94 12.66
CA THR A 158 10.47 -6.49 12.43
C THR A 158 9.87 -6.05 11.09
N LEU A 159 10.04 -6.84 10.03
CA LEU A 159 9.43 -6.57 8.71
C LEU A 159 7.91 -6.71 8.76
N THR A 160 7.40 -7.67 9.53
CA THR A 160 5.97 -7.89 9.76
C THR A 160 5.31 -6.64 10.37
N LYS A 161 5.95 -5.95 11.32
CA LYS A 161 5.38 -4.73 11.94
C LYS A 161 5.04 -3.66 10.90
N VAL A 162 5.99 -3.36 10.03
CA VAL A 162 5.84 -2.25 9.07
C VAL A 162 4.74 -2.56 8.07
N ARG A 163 4.58 -3.84 7.70
CA ARG A 163 3.49 -4.29 6.84
C ARG A 163 2.13 -4.14 7.53
N VAL A 164 2.04 -4.42 8.83
CA VAL A 164 0.83 -4.13 9.62
C VAL A 164 0.51 -2.64 9.58
N ASP A 165 1.50 -1.78 9.83
CA ASP A 165 1.34 -0.33 9.78
C ASP A 165 0.94 0.17 8.36
N LEU A 166 1.38 -0.53 7.29
CA LEU A 166 1.01 -0.20 5.91
C LEU A 166 -0.44 -0.58 5.56
N VAL A 167 -0.98 -1.64 6.15
CA VAL A 167 -2.41 -1.98 6.01
C VAL A 167 -3.26 -0.86 6.60
N GLU A 168 -2.90 -0.37 7.79
CA GLU A 168 -3.55 0.77 8.44
C GLU A 168 -3.39 2.06 7.62
N GLN A 169 -2.17 2.38 7.18
CA GLN A 169 -1.92 3.56 6.34
C GLN A 169 -2.72 3.53 5.03
N SER A 170 -2.96 2.34 4.47
CA SER A 170 -3.80 2.18 3.28
C SER A 170 -5.25 2.57 3.57
N ALA A 171 -5.79 2.12 4.72
CA ALA A 171 -7.13 2.49 5.15
C ALA A 171 -7.24 4.01 5.39
N VAL A 172 -6.28 4.60 6.09
CA VAL A 172 -6.24 6.06 6.37
C VAL A 172 -6.11 6.88 5.07
N SER A 173 -5.25 6.47 4.15
CA SER A 173 -5.02 7.23 2.91
C SER A 173 -6.23 7.16 1.98
N LEU A 174 -6.87 5.99 1.87
CA LEU A 174 -8.11 5.85 1.12
C LEU A 174 -9.26 6.60 1.78
N SER A 175 -9.38 6.55 3.12
CA SER A 175 -10.43 7.28 3.87
C SER A 175 -10.37 8.78 3.61
N ARG A 176 -9.16 9.36 3.56
CA ARG A 176 -8.96 10.77 3.19
C ARG A 176 -9.48 11.08 1.78
N ALA A 177 -9.11 10.27 0.79
CA ALA A 177 -9.54 10.48 -0.60
C ALA A 177 -11.06 10.34 -0.78
N VAL A 178 -11.66 9.29 -0.22
CA VAL A 178 -13.11 9.08 -0.33
C VAL A 178 -13.90 10.13 0.45
N THR A 179 -13.36 10.67 1.56
CA THR A 179 -13.98 11.80 2.27
C THR A 179 -14.06 13.03 1.39
N ILE A 180 -12.95 13.42 0.77
CA ILE A 180 -12.89 14.55 -0.17
C ILE A 180 -13.87 14.31 -1.33
N ALA A 181 -13.81 13.12 -1.93
CA ALA A 181 -14.61 12.82 -3.10
C ALA A 181 -16.11 12.76 -2.82
N ILE A 182 -16.53 12.16 -1.70
CA ILE A 182 -17.94 12.03 -1.32
C ILE A 182 -18.52 13.40 -0.91
N ARG A 183 -17.82 14.17 -0.07
CA ARG A 183 -18.27 15.53 0.31
C ARG A 183 -18.41 16.41 -0.92
N TYR A 184 -17.40 16.44 -1.79
CA TYR A 184 -17.48 17.24 -3.02
C TYR A 184 -18.58 16.74 -3.96
N SER A 185 -18.76 15.41 -4.10
CA SER A 185 -19.79 14.85 -4.96
C SER A 185 -21.21 15.11 -4.45
N ALA A 186 -21.37 15.32 -3.15
CA ALA A 186 -22.64 15.72 -2.55
C ALA A 186 -22.96 17.20 -2.84
N VAL A 187 -21.97 18.09 -2.97
CA VAL A 187 -22.23 19.51 -3.28
C VAL A 187 -22.23 19.81 -4.78
N ARG A 188 -21.40 19.11 -5.55
CA ARG A 188 -21.26 19.30 -6.99
C ARG A 188 -22.51 18.84 -7.72
N ARG A 189 -23.04 19.71 -8.57
CA ARG A 189 -24.14 19.42 -9.48
C ARG A 189 -23.64 19.59 -10.91
N GLN A 190 -23.99 18.65 -11.79
CA GLN A 190 -23.63 18.70 -13.20
C GLN A 190 -24.54 17.79 -14.02
N GLY A 191 -25.02 18.30 -15.15
CA GLY A 191 -25.75 17.55 -16.17
C GLY A 191 -27.24 17.85 -16.19
N ALA A 192 -27.86 17.57 -17.34
CA ALA A 192 -29.31 17.72 -17.49
C ALA A 192 -30.03 16.55 -16.78
N GLY A 193 -30.72 16.84 -15.68
CA GLY A 193 -31.67 15.90 -15.11
C GLY A 193 -33.06 16.13 -15.68
N MET A 194 -33.78 15.04 -15.96
CA MET A 194 -35.22 15.06 -16.22
C MET A 194 -35.93 14.65 -14.93
N ALA A 195 -36.92 15.42 -14.50
CA ALA A 195 -37.89 15.00 -13.50
C ALA A 195 -38.77 13.88 -14.06
N ALA A 196 -39.44 13.14 -13.18
CA ALA A 196 -40.53 12.26 -13.58
C ALA A 196 -41.55 13.06 -14.41
N GLY A 197 -41.85 12.60 -15.63
CA GLY A 197 -42.73 13.31 -16.57
C GLY A 197 -42.03 14.21 -17.60
N GLY A 198 -40.71 14.10 -17.78
CA GLY A 198 -40.01 14.72 -18.92
C GLY A 198 -39.81 16.23 -18.82
N ARG A 199 -39.91 16.81 -17.61
CA ARG A 199 -39.55 18.21 -17.34
C ARG A 199 -38.09 18.33 -16.92
N ARG A 200 -37.36 19.32 -17.43
CA ARG A 200 -35.97 19.57 -17.01
C ARG A 200 -35.95 20.00 -15.55
N LEU A 201 -35.01 19.46 -14.76
CA LEU A 201 -34.83 19.89 -13.37
C LEU A 201 -34.44 21.38 -13.33
N ALA A 202 -35.03 22.13 -12.41
CA ALA A 202 -34.68 23.53 -12.17
C ALA A 202 -33.28 23.67 -11.53
N ILE A 203 -32.86 22.68 -10.74
CA ILE A 203 -31.54 22.58 -10.14
C ILE A 203 -30.92 21.26 -10.61
N GLU A 204 -29.70 21.31 -11.13
CA GLU A 204 -28.99 20.13 -11.62
C GLU A 204 -28.81 19.08 -10.52
N LYS A 205 -28.74 17.81 -10.92
CA LYS A 205 -28.62 16.67 -10.00
C LYS A 205 -27.24 16.66 -9.32
N GLN A 206 -27.17 16.30 -8.04
CA GLN A 206 -25.89 16.10 -7.35
C GLN A 206 -25.14 14.96 -8.01
N ILE A 207 -23.83 15.09 -8.22
CA ILE A 207 -23.10 14.07 -8.97
C ILE A 207 -23.06 12.73 -8.22
N LEU A 208 -23.13 12.75 -6.88
CA LEU A 208 -23.24 11.55 -6.05
C LEU A 208 -24.56 10.77 -6.26
N ASP A 209 -25.57 11.35 -6.90
CA ASP A 209 -26.83 10.66 -7.19
C ASP A 209 -26.79 9.90 -8.53
N TYR A 210 -25.72 10.03 -9.32
CA TYR A 210 -25.53 9.18 -10.49
C TYR A 210 -24.99 7.83 -10.05
N THR A 211 -25.64 6.75 -10.51
CA THR A 211 -25.25 5.37 -10.20
C THR A 211 -23.83 5.06 -10.64
N SER A 212 -23.33 5.69 -11.71
CA SER A 212 -21.94 5.57 -12.16
C SER A 212 -20.94 6.14 -11.14
N VAL A 213 -21.26 7.27 -10.49
CA VAL A 213 -20.42 7.85 -9.43
C VAL A 213 -20.52 7.01 -8.15
N GLN A 214 -21.73 6.55 -7.80
CA GLN A 214 -21.93 5.65 -6.65
C GLN A 214 -21.14 4.35 -6.80
N TYR A 215 -21.18 3.72 -7.98
CA TYR A 215 -20.45 2.48 -8.27
C TYR A 215 -18.94 2.63 -8.18
N ARG A 216 -18.42 3.84 -8.37
CA ARG A 216 -16.99 4.13 -8.27
C ARG A 216 -16.57 4.54 -6.86
N LEU A 217 -17.44 5.23 -6.09
CA LEU A 217 -17.08 5.76 -4.76
C LEU A 217 -17.56 4.90 -3.58
N LEU A 218 -18.77 4.35 -3.63
CA LEU A 218 -19.34 3.61 -2.50
C LEU A 218 -18.61 2.28 -2.23
N PRO A 219 -18.16 1.52 -3.25
CA PRO A 219 -17.27 0.39 -3.01
C PRO A 219 -15.96 0.78 -2.33
N LEU A 220 -15.33 1.90 -2.72
CA LEU A 220 -14.11 2.40 -2.07
C LEU A 220 -14.35 2.81 -0.61
N LEU A 221 -15.52 3.41 -0.31
CA LEU A 221 -15.93 3.71 1.05
C LEU A 221 -16.02 2.43 1.90
N VAL A 222 -16.70 1.39 1.42
CA VAL A 222 -16.85 0.15 2.19
C VAL A 222 -15.54 -0.65 2.29
N GLN A 223 -14.71 -0.62 1.25
CA GLN A 223 -13.35 -1.17 1.29
C GLN A 223 -12.50 -0.48 2.35
N THR A 224 -12.58 0.85 2.46
CA THR A 224 -11.89 1.61 3.53
C THR A 224 -12.26 1.11 4.92
N TRP A 225 -13.55 0.85 5.16
CA TRP A 225 -14.03 0.28 6.43
C TRP A 225 -13.52 -1.14 6.66
N ALA A 226 -13.62 -2.01 5.65
CA ALA A 226 -13.09 -3.39 5.71
C ALA A 226 -11.58 -3.42 6.03
N MET A 227 -10.82 -2.52 5.41
CA MET A 227 -9.38 -2.33 5.66
C MET A 227 -9.11 -1.83 7.07
N THR A 228 -9.90 -0.87 7.57
CA THR A 228 -9.76 -0.31 8.94
C THR A 228 -9.95 -1.40 10.00
N LEU A 229 -11.05 -2.16 9.89
CA LEU A 229 -11.35 -3.26 10.83
C LEU A 229 -10.29 -4.37 10.76
N THR A 230 -9.79 -4.66 9.56
CA THR A 230 -8.74 -5.66 9.35
C THR A 230 -7.37 -5.18 9.86
N ALA A 231 -7.07 -3.89 9.76
CA ALA A 231 -5.85 -3.30 10.30
C ALA A 231 -5.81 -3.43 11.84
N GLU A 232 -6.94 -3.19 12.52
CA GLU A 232 -7.06 -3.39 13.96
C GLU A 232 -6.83 -4.85 14.35
N TRP A 233 -7.46 -5.79 13.64
CA TRP A 233 -7.25 -7.23 13.82
C TRP A 233 -5.78 -7.64 13.62
N MET A 234 -5.11 -7.09 12.60
CA MET A 234 -3.68 -7.33 12.36
C MET A 234 -2.80 -6.75 13.49
N ARG A 235 -3.15 -5.59 14.04
CA ARG A 235 -2.44 -4.97 15.16
C ARG A 235 -2.54 -5.83 16.42
N GLU A 236 -3.73 -6.33 16.75
CA GLU A 236 -3.94 -7.24 17.88
C GLU A 236 -3.14 -8.53 17.70
N MET A 237 -3.17 -9.12 16.50
CA MET A 237 -2.42 -10.33 16.18
C MET A 237 -0.92 -10.11 16.31
N TYR A 238 -0.40 -8.97 15.83
CA TYR A 238 1.01 -8.62 15.98
C TYR A 238 1.40 -8.41 17.44
N GLY A 239 0.55 -7.75 18.24
CA GLY A 239 0.77 -7.58 19.68
C GLY A 239 0.89 -8.93 20.41
N LYS A 240 0.01 -9.88 20.10
CA LYS A 240 0.07 -11.25 20.63
C LYS A 240 1.36 -11.96 20.23
N LEU A 241 1.76 -11.89 18.95
CA LEU A 241 3.01 -12.46 18.46
C LEU A 241 4.23 -11.94 19.24
N ILE A 242 4.30 -10.63 19.52
CA ILE A 242 5.43 -10.05 20.24
C ILE A 242 5.52 -10.57 21.68
N ASN A 243 4.38 -10.74 22.35
CA ASN A 243 4.34 -11.33 23.69
C ASN A 243 4.78 -12.80 23.65
N GLU A 244 4.30 -13.60 22.69
CA GLU A 244 4.71 -15.00 22.52
C GLU A 244 6.20 -15.16 22.21
N LEU A 245 6.76 -14.29 21.37
CA LEU A 245 8.18 -14.29 21.05
C LEU A 245 9.05 -13.97 22.27
N ALA A 246 8.56 -13.14 23.19
CA ALA A 246 9.26 -12.86 24.45
C ALA A 246 9.34 -14.11 25.36
N GLU A 247 8.38 -15.03 25.21
CA GLU A 247 8.34 -16.33 25.90
C GLU A 247 9.04 -17.46 25.10
N GLY A 248 9.63 -17.15 23.94
CA GLY A 248 10.29 -18.13 23.06
C GLY A 248 9.33 -18.98 22.21
N LYS A 249 8.04 -18.64 22.15
CA LYS A 249 7.04 -19.30 21.30
C LYS A 249 7.03 -18.70 19.91
N VAL A 250 6.92 -19.54 18.87
CA VAL A 250 7.05 -19.12 17.46
C VAL A 250 5.87 -19.55 16.57
N ASP A 251 4.80 -20.08 17.16
CA ASP A 251 3.71 -20.71 16.41
C ASP A 251 2.98 -19.72 15.49
N MET A 252 2.64 -18.53 16.01
CA MET A 252 1.96 -17.48 15.24
C MET A 252 2.83 -16.83 14.16
N LEU A 253 4.16 -17.01 14.19
CA LEU A 253 5.09 -16.26 13.35
C LEU A 253 4.82 -16.47 11.85
N ALA A 254 4.47 -17.70 11.45
CA ALA A 254 4.16 -18.01 10.06
C ALA A 254 2.86 -17.34 9.60
N ASP A 255 1.82 -17.34 10.44
CA ASP A 255 0.51 -16.78 10.15
C ASP A 255 0.59 -15.26 10.00
N VAL A 256 1.14 -14.57 11.00
CA VAL A 256 1.26 -13.09 10.96
C VAL A 256 2.13 -12.65 9.78
N HIS A 257 3.19 -13.40 9.46
CA HIS A 257 4.02 -13.12 8.29
C HIS A 257 3.20 -13.28 6.99
N ALA A 258 2.48 -14.38 6.80
CA ALA A 258 1.71 -14.61 5.59
C ALA A 258 0.55 -13.62 5.41
N TYR A 259 -0.17 -13.28 6.49
CA TYR A 259 -1.26 -12.30 6.46
C TYR A 259 -0.74 -10.90 6.21
N SER A 260 0.33 -10.48 6.91
CA SER A 260 0.90 -9.15 6.68
C SER A 260 1.43 -8.99 5.25
N SER A 261 2.02 -10.03 4.66
CA SER A 261 2.47 -10.01 3.26
C SER A 261 1.33 -9.85 2.26
N GLY A 262 0.29 -10.68 2.37
CA GLY A 262 -0.86 -10.63 1.47
C GLY A 262 -1.68 -9.36 1.64
N LEU A 263 -2.01 -9.00 2.88
CA LEU A 263 -2.82 -7.82 3.18
C LEU A 263 -2.09 -6.54 2.82
N LYS A 264 -0.78 -6.43 3.07
CA LYS A 264 0.00 -5.26 2.60
C LYS A 264 -0.12 -5.14 1.09
N SER A 265 0.10 -6.22 0.34
CA SER A 265 0.01 -6.19 -1.13
C SER A 265 -1.38 -5.79 -1.61
N TYR A 266 -2.42 -6.41 -1.07
CA TYR A 266 -3.80 -6.19 -1.49
C TYR A 266 -4.30 -4.78 -1.13
N THR A 267 -4.13 -4.36 0.12
CA THR A 267 -4.68 -3.08 0.62
C THR A 267 -3.95 -1.87 0.06
N THR A 268 -2.63 -1.92 -0.13
CA THR A 268 -1.88 -0.81 -0.77
C THR A 268 -2.29 -0.63 -2.23
N SER A 269 -2.49 -1.73 -2.96
CA SER A 269 -2.96 -1.70 -4.36
C SER A 269 -4.34 -1.07 -4.47
N ILE A 270 -5.31 -1.55 -3.68
CA ILE A 270 -6.68 -0.99 -3.65
C ILE A 270 -6.67 0.48 -3.27
N ALA A 271 -5.91 0.86 -2.24
CA ALA A 271 -5.85 2.25 -1.80
C ALA A 271 -5.25 3.14 -2.89
N ALA A 272 -4.18 2.71 -3.55
CA ALA A 272 -3.55 3.52 -4.60
C ALA A 272 -4.48 3.72 -5.80
N ASP A 273 -5.12 2.66 -6.28
CA ASP A 273 -6.06 2.75 -7.40
C ASP A 273 -7.32 3.52 -7.01
N GLY A 274 -7.83 3.28 -5.80
CA GLY A 274 -9.01 3.93 -5.23
C GLY A 274 -8.82 5.43 -4.99
N ILE A 275 -7.64 5.87 -4.53
CA ILE A 275 -7.34 7.31 -4.37
C ILE A 275 -7.40 8.02 -5.73
N GLU A 276 -6.81 7.43 -6.77
CA GLU A 276 -6.87 7.98 -8.13
C GLU A 276 -8.29 7.95 -8.68
N GLU A 277 -9.06 6.89 -8.41
CA GLU A 277 -10.44 6.78 -8.84
C GLU A 277 -11.35 7.81 -8.16
N ALA A 278 -11.14 8.06 -6.86
CA ALA A 278 -11.80 9.12 -6.10
C ALA A 278 -11.47 10.51 -6.68
N ARG A 279 -10.19 10.74 -7.06
CA ARG A 279 -9.75 11.96 -7.74
C ARG A 279 -10.45 12.16 -9.10
N LYS A 280 -10.60 11.10 -9.90
CA LYS A 280 -11.32 11.18 -11.19
C LYS A 280 -12.81 11.46 -11.00
N CYS A 281 -13.43 10.96 -9.92
CA CYS A 281 -14.87 11.17 -9.65
C CYS A 281 -15.23 12.64 -9.40
N ILE A 282 -14.28 13.45 -8.94
CA ILE A 282 -14.46 14.89 -8.70
C ILE A 282 -14.06 15.78 -9.91
N GLY A 283 -13.79 15.16 -11.06
CA GLY A 283 -13.61 15.83 -12.35
C GLY A 283 -12.36 16.72 -12.41
N GLY A 284 -12.42 17.78 -13.22
CA GLY A 284 -11.28 18.69 -13.44
C GLY A 284 -10.77 19.37 -12.18
N HIS A 285 -11.64 19.64 -11.19
CA HIS A 285 -11.21 20.24 -9.93
C HIS A 285 -10.30 19.29 -9.12
N GLY A 286 -10.45 17.97 -9.29
CA GLY A 286 -9.54 16.98 -8.72
C GLY A 286 -8.13 16.99 -9.31
N TYR A 287 -7.88 17.74 -10.39
CA TYR A 287 -6.53 17.92 -10.92
C TYR A 287 -5.77 19.07 -10.23
N SER A 288 -6.48 19.96 -9.52
CA SER A 288 -5.85 21.04 -8.75
C SER A 288 -5.16 20.50 -7.49
N MET A 289 -4.02 21.09 -7.11
CA MET A 289 -3.39 20.82 -5.81
C MET A 289 -4.30 21.20 -4.63
N PHE A 290 -5.18 22.20 -4.81
CA PHE A 290 -6.19 22.59 -3.82
C PHE A 290 -7.29 21.55 -3.61
N SER A 291 -7.37 20.53 -4.47
CA SER A 291 -8.20 19.34 -4.19
C SER A 291 -7.72 18.55 -2.97
N GLY A 292 -6.47 18.73 -2.57
CA GLY A 292 -5.87 18.03 -1.44
C GLY A 292 -5.57 16.55 -1.67
N ILE A 293 -5.75 16.02 -2.89
CA ILE A 293 -5.50 14.59 -3.20
C ILE A 293 -4.10 14.34 -3.77
N ALA A 294 -3.68 15.14 -4.74
CA ALA A 294 -2.50 14.85 -5.56
C ALA A 294 -1.20 14.68 -4.74
N ASP A 295 -0.96 15.53 -3.75
CA ASP A 295 0.27 15.52 -2.94
C ASP A 295 0.45 14.23 -2.15
N PHE A 296 -0.53 13.87 -1.31
CA PHE A 296 -0.43 12.65 -0.52
C PHE A 296 -0.55 11.40 -1.39
N TYR A 297 -1.28 11.46 -2.51
CA TYR A 297 -1.35 10.37 -3.47
C TYR A 297 0.03 10.05 -4.05
N ASN A 298 0.77 11.06 -4.51
CA ASN A 298 2.12 10.89 -5.05
C ASN A 298 3.07 10.23 -4.04
N THR A 299 2.90 10.55 -2.76
CA THR A 299 3.65 9.91 -1.66
C THR A 299 3.17 8.48 -1.39
N PHE A 300 1.86 8.26 -1.34
CA PHE A 300 1.27 6.96 -0.98
C PHE A 300 1.60 5.87 -2.00
N ARG A 301 1.69 6.20 -3.30
CA ARG A 301 1.98 5.23 -4.38
C ARG A 301 3.25 4.41 -4.17
N SER A 302 4.24 4.94 -3.45
CA SER A 302 5.46 4.20 -3.14
C SER A 302 5.19 2.98 -2.25
N SER A 303 4.08 2.96 -1.50
CA SER A 303 3.66 1.84 -0.65
C SER A 303 3.51 0.52 -1.41
N ASN A 304 3.21 0.57 -2.72
CA ASN A 304 3.11 -0.61 -3.58
C ASN A 304 4.46 -1.29 -3.85
N ALA A 305 5.58 -0.57 -3.67
CA ALA A 305 6.93 -1.06 -3.94
C ALA A 305 7.75 -1.29 -2.66
N VAL A 306 7.62 -0.41 -1.65
CA VAL A 306 8.41 -0.51 -0.42
C VAL A 306 7.95 -1.67 0.47
N GLU A 307 8.88 -2.19 1.28
CA GLU A 307 8.64 -3.29 2.25
C GLU A 307 8.14 -4.60 1.61
N GLY A 308 8.47 -4.77 0.33
CA GLY A 308 8.13 -5.91 -0.52
C GLY A 308 7.25 -5.46 -1.68
N GLU A 309 7.77 -5.58 -2.90
CA GLU A 309 7.00 -5.30 -4.12
C GLU A 309 5.75 -6.20 -4.16
N ASN A 310 4.59 -5.59 -4.45
CA ASN A 310 3.28 -6.21 -4.25
C ASN A 310 3.10 -7.54 -4.97
N TRP A 311 3.57 -7.68 -6.21
CA TRP A 311 3.46 -8.93 -6.96
C TRP A 311 4.34 -10.02 -6.37
N LEU A 312 5.62 -9.74 -6.15
CA LEU A 312 6.56 -10.71 -5.59
C LEU A 312 6.18 -11.16 -4.17
N LEU A 313 5.62 -10.23 -3.38
CA LEU A 313 5.27 -10.48 -1.98
C LEU A 313 4.18 -11.54 -1.83
N THR A 314 3.29 -11.67 -2.82
CA THR A 314 2.16 -12.63 -2.80
C THR A 314 2.62 -14.09 -2.74
N GLN A 315 3.84 -14.40 -3.23
CA GLN A 315 4.44 -15.74 -3.13
C GLN A 315 4.62 -16.20 -1.68
N GLN A 316 4.76 -15.28 -0.72
CA GLN A 316 4.88 -15.63 0.70
C GLN A 316 3.55 -16.17 1.23
N THR A 317 2.44 -15.51 0.90
CA THR A 317 1.09 -15.95 1.25
C THR A 317 0.72 -17.24 0.52
N ALA A 318 1.01 -17.33 -0.78
CA ALA A 318 0.70 -18.52 -1.57
C ALA A 318 1.42 -19.78 -1.06
N ARG A 319 2.73 -19.70 -0.78
CA ARG A 319 3.49 -20.83 -0.19
C ARG A 319 2.97 -21.24 1.17
N TYR A 320 2.57 -20.27 1.99
CA TYR A 320 1.96 -20.55 3.28
C TYR A 320 0.65 -21.33 3.12
N LEU A 321 -0.25 -20.89 2.23
CA LEU A 321 -1.53 -21.58 1.98
C LEU A 321 -1.35 -22.97 1.36
N LEU A 322 -0.38 -23.15 0.44
CA LEU A 322 -0.03 -24.47 -0.09
C LEU A 322 0.47 -25.42 1.01
N LYS A 323 1.27 -24.91 1.96
CA LYS A 323 1.73 -25.69 3.10
C LYS A 323 0.56 -26.12 3.99
N LEU A 324 -0.35 -25.20 4.32
CA LEU A 324 -1.55 -25.52 5.11
C LEU A 324 -2.45 -26.52 4.38
N HIS A 325 -2.63 -26.34 3.07
CA HIS A 325 -3.41 -27.26 2.24
C HIS A 325 -2.82 -28.68 2.29
N ALA A 326 -1.51 -28.83 2.06
CA ALA A 326 -0.82 -30.12 2.13
C ALA A 326 -0.91 -30.76 3.53
N GLN A 327 -0.83 -29.96 4.60
CA GLN A 327 -1.03 -30.44 5.98
C GLN A 327 -2.46 -30.93 6.22
N THR A 328 -3.44 -30.19 5.72
CA THR A 328 -4.87 -30.51 5.84
C THR A 328 -5.22 -31.80 5.11
N LEU A 329 -4.67 -32.02 3.90
CA LEU A 329 -4.85 -33.29 3.17
C LEU A 329 -4.23 -34.49 3.91
N ARG A 330 -3.10 -34.30 4.60
CA ARG A 330 -2.44 -35.37 5.37
C ARG A 330 -3.19 -35.71 6.65
N LYS A 331 -3.86 -34.74 7.27
CA LYS A 331 -4.61 -34.92 8.53
C LYS A 331 -5.99 -34.25 8.46
N PRO A 332 -6.95 -34.81 7.70
CA PRO A 332 -8.24 -34.14 7.43
C PRO A 332 -9.07 -33.85 8.69
N THR A 333 -8.90 -34.64 9.76
CA THR A 333 -9.65 -34.52 11.01
C THR A 333 -9.01 -33.55 12.02
N LEU A 334 -7.77 -33.11 11.79
CA LEU A 334 -7.06 -32.20 12.68
C LEU A 334 -7.07 -30.79 12.07
N THR A 335 -7.82 -29.87 12.66
CA THR A 335 -7.94 -28.47 12.20
C THR A 335 -7.19 -27.47 13.09
N SER A 336 -6.45 -27.94 14.09
CA SER A 336 -5.76 -27.07 15.06
C SER A 336 -4.66 -26.19 14.45
N HIS A 337 -4.16 -26.53 13.26
CA HIS A 337 -3.21 -25.70 12.49
C HIS A 337 -3.90 -24.66 11.60
N LEU A 338 -5.24 -24.64 11.55
CA LEU A 338 -6.02 -23.70 10.77
C LEU A 338 -6.66 -22.65 11.68
N THR A 339 -6.74 -21.44 11.17
CA THR A 339 -7.50 -20.33 11.74
C THR A 339 -8.88 -20.20 11.06
N ASN A 340 -9.80 -19.43 11.64
CA ASN A 340 -11.10 -19.15 11.03
C ASN A 340 -11.01 -18.62 9.59
N THR A 341 -9.96 -17.85 9.27
CA THR A 341 -9.71 -17.28 7.94
C THR A 341 -9.04 -18.24 6.96
N THR A 342 -8.67 -19.45 7.40
CA THR A 342 -8.06 -20.52 6.56
C THR A 342 -8.84 -21.84 6.64
N LEU A 343 -9.90 -21.90 7.45
CA LEU A 343 -10.73 -23.08 7.65
C LEU A 343 -11.35 -23.60 6.34
N TYR A 344 -11.55 -22.71 5.36
CA TYR A 344 -12.01 -23.06 4.02
C TYR A 344 -11.12 -24.09 3.32
N LEU A 345 -9.86 -24.28 3.72
CA LEU A 345 -8.99 -25.31 3.15
C LEU A 345 -9.51 -26.73 3.41
N THR A 346 -10.35 -26.91 4.43
CA THR A 346 -11.03 -28.19 4.71
C THR A 346 -12.01 -28.58 3.60
N LEU A 347 -12.53 -27.61 2.82
CA LEU A 347 -13.39 -27.87 1.66
C LEU A 347 -12.68 -28.74 0.61
N LEU A 348 -11.34 -28.68 0.56
CA LEU A 348 -10.53 -29.43 -0.40
C LEU A 348 -10.20 -30.87 0.04
N THR A 349 -10.64 -31.30 1.23
CA THR A 349 -10.37 -32.66 1.74
C THR A 349 -11.12 -33.74 0.97
N ASP A 350 -12.29 -33.41 0.41
CA ASP A 350 -13.03 -34.23 -0.54
C ASP A 350 -13.20 -33.48 -1.88
N PRO A 351 -12.32 -33.75 -2.87
CA PRO A 351 -12.38 -33.09 -4.17
C PRO A 351 -13.69 -33.30 -4.93
N ARG A 352 -14.37 -34.43 -4.73
CA ARG A 352 -15.66 -34.72 -5.41
C ARG A 352 -16.77 -33.88 -4.79
N ALA A 353 -16.82 -33.84 -3.46
CA ALA A 353 -17.77 -32.99 -2.75
C ALA A 353 -17.54 -31.51 -3.09
N PHE A 354 -16.28 -31.05 -3.11
CA PHE A 354 -15.92 -29.69 -3.48
C PHE A 354 -16.42 -29.31 -4.88
N ALA A 355 -16.15 -30.16 -5.88
CA ALA A 355 -16.55 -29.91 -7.26
C ALA A 355 -18.08 -29.88 -7.48
N ALA A 356 -18.86 -30.48 -6.57
CA ALA A 356 -20.33 -30.48 -6.61
C ALA A 356 -20.96 -29.28 -5.88
N GLN A 357 -20.17 -28.47 -5.16
CA GLN A 357 -20.68 -27.31 -4.44
C GLN A 357 -21.19 -26.24 -5.41
N HIS A 358 -22.28 -25.60 -5.02
CA HIS A 358 -22.89 -24.50 -5.73
C HIS A 358 -23.39 -23.46 -4.72
N CYS A 359 -23.53 -22.23 -5.16
CA CYS A 359 -24.10 -21.17 -4.33
C CYS A 359 -25.57 -21.50 -4.04
N PRO A 360 -26.01 -21.47 -2.77
CA PRO A 360 -27.37 -21.80 -2.40
C PRO A 360 -28.38 -20.67 -2.67
N ALA A 361 -27.92 -19.48 -3.08
CA ALA A 361 -28.78 -18.32 -3.27
C ALA A 361 -29.71 -18.49 -4.47
N ILE A 362 -31.01 -18.30 -4.27
CA ILE A 362 -32.03 -18.34 -5.33
C ILE A 362 -32.53 -16.93 -5.63
N THR A 363 -32.49 -16.04 -4.63
CA THR A 363 -32.94 -14.65 -4.71
C THR A 363 -31.81 -13.67 -4.37
N SER A 364 -32.00 -12.40 -4.71
CA SER A 364 -31.04 -11.35 -4.34
C SER A 364 -30.98 -11.08 -2.84
N THR A 365 -32.02 -11.45 -2.08
CA THR A 365 -32.05 -11.35 -0.61
C THR A 365 -31.19 -12.44 0.03
N ASP A 366 -31.16 -13.65 -0.53
CA ASP A 366 -30.31 -14.74 -0.01
C ASP A 366 -28.83 -14.37 -0.07
N LEU A 367 -28.44 -13.56 -1.06
CA LEU A 367 -27.09 -13.01 -1.18
C LEU A 367 -26.74 -11.99 -0.09
N LEU A 368 -27.69 -11.53 0.72
CA LEU A 368 -27.45 -10.65 1.86
C LEU A 368 -27.13 -11.43 3.14
N ASP A 369 -27.26 -12.76 3.15
CA ASP A 369 -26.80 -13.60 4.26
C ASP A 369 -25.26 -13.63 4.31
N PRO A 370 -24.63 -13.18 5.42
CA PRO A 370 -23.18 -13.24 5.57
C PRO A 370 -22.58 -14.65 5.39
N THR A 371 -23.33 -15.70 5.73
CA THR A 371 -22.89 -17.10 5.56
C THR A 371 -22.74 -17.44 4.09
N VAL A 372 -23.70 -17.04 3.25
CA VAL A 372 -23.67 -17.23 1.80
C VAL A 372 -22.52 -16.42 1.19
N GLN A 373 -22.38 -15.15 1.60
CA GLN A 373 -21.31 -14.26 1.12
C GLN A 373 -19.91 -14.81 1.43
N LEU A 374 -19.67 -15.22 2.69
CA LEU A 374 -18.41 -15.81 3.10
C LEU A 374 -18.17 -17.15 2.43
N GLY A 375 -19.22 -17.95 2.19
CA GLY A 375 -19.15 -19.20 1.44
C GLY A 375 -18.67 -19.02 0.00
N ILE A 376 -19.19 -18.02 -0.72
CA ILE A 376 -18.76 -17.70 -2.10
C ILE A 376 -17.27 -17.33 -2.14
N LEU A 377 -16.83 -16.47 -1.22
CA LEU A 377 -15.43 -16.02 -1.16
C LEU A 377 -14.49 -17.15 -0.69
N ALA A 378 -14.91 -17.95 0.29
CA ALA A 378 -14.18 -19.12 0.79
C ALA A 378 -13.99 -20.18 -0.31
N HIS A 379 -15.03 -20.48 -1.08
CA HIS A 379 -14.95 -21.41 -2.20
C HIS A 379 -13.95 -20.92 -3.26
N ASN A 380 -13.98 -19.64 -3.62
CA ASN A 380 -13.00 -19.08 -4.55
C ASN A 380 -11.57 -19.19 -3.99
N ALA A 381 -11.34 -18.80 -2.74
CA ALA A 381 -10.03 -18.91 -2.10
C ALA A 381 -9.51 -20.36 -2.06
N ALA A 382 -10.38 -21.33 -1.74
CA ALA A 382 -10.06 -22.76 -1.78
C ALA A 382 -9.67 -23.20 -3.21
N ARG A 383 -10.47 -22.82 -4.20
CA ARG A 383 -10.25 -23.18 -5.60
C ARG A 383 -8.91 -22.66 -6.10
N GLN A 384 -8.56 -21.40 -5.86
CA GLN A 384 -7.29 -20.84 -6.31
C GLN A 384 -6.10 -21.62 -5.72
N VAL A 385 -6.17 -21.99 -4.44
CA VAL A 385 -5.13 -22.82 -3.80
C VAL A 385 -5.03 -24.19 -4.46
N SER A 386 -6.17 -24.82 -4.77
CA SER A 386 -6.23 -26.12 -5.47
C SER A 386 -5.62 -26.05 -6.87
N ILE A 387 -5.92 -24.99 -7.65
CA ILE A 387 -5.35 -24.76 -8.98
C ILE A 387 -3.82 -24.63 -8.90
N LEU A 388 -3.32 -23.79 -7.99
CA LEU A 388 -1.88 -23.60 -7.82
C LEU A 388 -1.19 -24.90 -7.38
N ALA A 389 -1.79 -25.65 -6.45
CA ALA A 389 -1.28 -26.93 -6.00
C ALA A 389 -1.24 -27.97 -7.13
N ALA A 390 -2.26 -28.01 -7.98
CA ALA A 390 -2.32 -28.89 -9.15
C ALA A 390 -1.25 -28.54 -10.18
N MET A 391 -1.04 -27.25 -10.48
CA MET A 391 0.00 -26.80 -11.40
C MET A 391 1.40 -27.16 -10.90
N GLN A 392 1.68 -26.92 -9.61
CA GLN A 392 2.97 -27.27 -9.02
C GLN A 392 3.19 -28.79 -8.98
N SER A 393 2.13 -29.58 -8.80
CA SER A 393 2.22 -31.04 -8.83
C SER A 393 2.42 -31.59 -10.24
N ALA A 394 1.77 -30.99 -11.24
CA ALA A 394 1.88 -31.37 -12.64
C ALA A 394 3.25 -31.02 -13.24
N THR A 395 3.90 -29.96 -12.75
CA THR A 395 5.23 -29.56 -13.20
C THR A 395 6.11 -29.15 -12.02
N PRO A 396 6.71 -30.12 -11.29
CA PRO A 396 7.48 -29.86 -10.07
C PRO A 396 8.72 -28.98 -10.25
N THR A 397 9.17 -28.78 -11.49
CA THR A 397 10.28 -27.89 -11.83
C THR A 397 9.90 -26.41 -11.76
N LEU A 398 8.60 -26.07 -11.83
CA LEU A 398 8.14 -24.70 -11.72
C LEU A 398 8.32 -24.18 -10.29
N THR A 399 9.00 -23.06 -10.17
CA THR A 399 9.13 -22.33 -8.92
C THR A 399 7.90 -21.46 -8.68
N THR A 400 7.76 -20.95 -7.45
CA THR A 400 6.70 -19.97 -7.17
C THR A 400 6.90 -18.63 -7.88
N ALA A 401 8.12 -18.36 -8.35
CA ALA A 401 8.38 -17.20 -9.20
C ALA A 401 7.83 -17.41 -10.61
N ASP A 402 7.92 -18.64 -11.15
CA ASP A 402 7.33 -18.99 -12.44
C ASP A 402 5.79 -18.96 -12.39
N LEU A 403 5.22 -19.29 -11.23
CA LEU A 403 3.78 -19.29 -10.94
C LEU A 403 3.30 -18.02 -10.20
N ASN A 404 3.97 -16.88 -10.39
CA ASN A 404 3.69 -15.69 -9.60
C ASN A 404 2.30 -15.09 -9.90
N ILE A 405 1.78 -15.28 -11.11
CA ILE A 405 0.43 -14.83 -11.50
C ILE A 405 -0.62 -15.57 -10.67
N GLU A 406 -0.47 -16.88 -10.53
CA GLU A 406 -1.33 -17.75 -9.74
C GLU A 406 -1.15 -17.47 -8.24
N CYS A 407 0.08 -17.18 -7.80
CA CYS A 407 0.34 -16.74 -6.43
C CYS A 407 -0.42 -15.46 -6.09
N LEU A 408 -0.48 -14.50 -7.03
CA LEU A 408 -1.26 -13.28 -6.87
C LEU A 408 -2.77 -13.60 -6.77
N ARG A 409 -3.31 -14.48 -7.62
CA ARG A 409 -4.73 -14.89 -7.58
C ARG A 409 -5.08 -15.54 -6.24
N VAL A 410 -4.25 -16.47 -5.76
CA VAL A 410 -4.39 -17.11 -4.45
C VAL A 410 -4.37 -16.06 -3.33
N SER A 411 -3.37 -15.18 -3.34
CA SER A 411 -3.21 -14.15 -2.31
C SER A 411 -4.38 -13.16 -2.30
N ARG A 412 -4.85 -12.71 -3.47
CA ARG A 412 -6.01 -11.81 -3.62
C ARG A 412 -7.29 -12.46 -3.09
N ALA A 413 -7.61 -13.68 -3.53
CA ALA A 413 -8.82 -14.38 -3.10
C ALA A 413 -8.82 -14.62 -1.57
N HIS A 414 -7.67 -14.97 -1.00
CA HIS A 414 -7.51 -15.12 0.44
C HIS A 414 -7.70 -13.78 1.19
N CYS A 415 -7.09 -12.69 0.72
CA CYS A 415 -7.23 -11.38 1.35
C CYS A 415 -8.66 -10.85 1.28
N GLN A 416 -9.36 -11.05 0.15
CA GLN A 416 -10.78 -10.72 0.01
C GLN A 416 -11.63 -11.44 1.05
N HIS A 417 -11.39 -12.74 1.24
CA HIS A 417 -12.05 -13.53 2.28
C HIS A 417 -11.72 -13.03 3.69
N ILE A 418 -10.46 -12.71 4.01
CA ILE A 418 -10.07 -12.16 5.33
C ILE A 418 -10.82 -10.87 5.64
N LEU A 419 -10.79 -9.89 4.72
CA LEU A 419 -11.45 -8.61 4.93
C LEU A 419 -12.96 -8.77 5.11
N ALA A 420 -13.61 -9.64 4.32
CA ALA A 420 -15.04 -9.91 4.46
C ALA A 420 -15.34 -10.58 5.81
N HIS A 421 -14.56 -11.60 6.18
CA HIS A 421 -14.70 -12.32 7.44
C HIS A 421 -14.56 -11.38 8.64
N ASN A 422 -13.56 -10.52 8.63
CA ASN A 422 -13.32 -9.56 9.70
C ASN A 422 -14.45 -8.53 9.79
N PHE A 423 -14.96 -8.04 8.65
CA PHE A 423 -16.09 -7.11 8.63
C PHE A 423 -17.34 -7.77 9.24
N VAL A 424 -17.73 -8.94 8.74
CA VAL A 424 -18.88 -9.71 9.25
C VAL A 424 -18.74 -10.01 10.74
N SER A 425 -17.54 -10.41 11.19
CA SER A 425 -17.26 -10.70 12.60
C SER A 425 -17.48 -9.46 13.48
N ARG A 426 -17.00 -8.29 13.05
CA ARG A 426 -17.16 -7.04 13.81
C ARG A 426 -18.60 -6.56 13.84
N VAL A 427 -19.34 -6.67 12.74
CA VAL A 427 -20.78 -6.36 12.70
C VAL A 427 -21.58 -7.30 13.61
N THR A 428 -21.24 -8.60 13.61
CA THR A 428 -21.88 -9.60 14.48
C THR A 428 -21.60 -9.32 15.96
N ALA A 429 -20.37 -8.94 16.30
CA ALA A 429 -20.02 -8.54 17.66
C ALA A 429 -20.79 -7.28 18.09
N ALA A 430 -20.89 -6.26 17.23
CA ALA A 430 -21.65 -5.03 17.51
C ALA A 430 -23.16 -5.27 17.67
N ARG A 431 -23.74 -6.19 16.86
CA ARG A 431 -25.13 -6.65 17.03
C ARG A 431 -25.33 -7.26 18.42
N SER A 432 -24.36 -8.04 18.88
CA SER A 432 -24.42 -8.76 20.16
C SER A 432 -24.24 -7.85 21.37
N SER A 433 -23.37 -6.83 21.27
CA SER A 433 -23.12 -5.86 22.35
C SER A 433 -24.25 -4.86 22.54
N ARG A 434 -25.07 -4.63 21.50
CA ARG A 434 -26.15 -3.61 21.46
C ARG A 434 -25.65 -2.18 21.69
N GLU A 435 -24.36 -1.93 21.49
CA GLU A 435 -23.75 -0.60 21.62
C GLU A 435 -24.17 0.34 20.49
N ILE A 436 -24.54 -0.21 19.34
CA ILE A 436 -24.92 0.53 18.13
C ILE A 436 -26.43 0.43 17.93
N GLY A 437 -27.09 1.58 17.72
CA GLY A 437 -28.51 1.63 17.42
C GLY A 437 -28.87 0.91 16.11
N ALA A 438 -30.09 0.36 16.04
CA ALA A 438 -30.54 -0.47 14.92
C ALA A 438 -30.34 0.15 13.52
N PRO A 439 -30.59 1.45 13.28
CA PRO A 439 -30.36 2.05 11.95
C PRO A 439 -28.87 2.07 11.53
N ALA A 440 -27.97 2.35 12.47
CA ALA A 440 -26.53 2.35 12.20
C ALA A 440 -26.01 0.92 11.99
N LEU A 441 -26.53 -0.04 12.77
CA LEU A 441 -26.21 -1.45 12.59
C LEU A 441 -26.64 -1.95 11.20
N GLN A 442 -27.85 -1.62 10.75
CA GLN A 442 -28.32 -1.98 9.40
C GLN A 442 -27.44 -1.38 8.30
N THR A 443 -26.97 -0.15 8.49
CA THR A 443 -26.04 0.49 7.54
C THR A 443 -24.71 -0.26 7.47
N LEU A 444 -24.17 -0.70 8.62
CA LEU A 444 -22.95 -1.51 8.67
C LEU A 444 -23.13 -2.90 8.01
N GLU A 445 -24.30 -3.51 8.16
CA GLU A 445 -24.66 -4.77 7.48
C GLU A 445 -24.75 -4.59 5.96
N ASP A 446 -25.37 -3.50 5.50
CA ASP A 446 -25.42 -3.15 4.08
C ASP A 446 -24.02 -2.89 3.52
N MET A 447 -23.15 -2.20 4.28
CA MET A 447 -21.76 -1.96 3.89
C MET A 447 -20.92 -3.24 3.83
N SER A 448 -21.07 -4.13 4.81
CA SER A 448 -20.43 -5.45 4.81
C SER A 448 -20.86 -6.29 3.61
N SER A 449 -22.16 -6.29 3.31
CA SER A 449 -22.72 -6.98 2.14
C SER A 449 -22.22 -6.37 0.83
N LEU A 450 -22.16 -5.04 0.73
CA LEU A 450 -21.64 -4.36 -0.46
C LEU A 450 -20.17 -4.71 -0.69
N TYR A 451 -19.35 -4.74 0.35
CA TYR A 451 -17.95 -5.15 0.25
C TYR A 451 -17.83 -6.58 -0.30
N ALA A 452 -18.55 -7.53 0.29
CA ALA A 452 -18.47 -8.94 -0.11
C ALA A 452 -18.95 -9.15 -1.55
N LEU A 453 -20.12 -8.61 -1.90
CA LEU A 453 -20.71 -8.78 -3.23
C LEU A 453 -19.96 -8.00 -4.31
N HIS A 454 -19.34 -6.88 -3.98
CA HIS A 454 -18.43 -6.18 -4.90
C HIS A 454 -17.17 -7.01 -5.18
N CYS A 455 -16.58 -7.67 -4.17
CA CYS A 455 -15.46 -8.61 -4.39
C CYS A 455 -15.85 -9.77 -5.32
N VAL A 456 -17.09 -10.26 -5.23
CA VAL A 456 -17.63 -11.29 -6.13
C VAL A 456 -17.79 -10.74 -7.55
N GLU A 457 -18.34 -9.54 -7.69
CA GLU A 457 -18.56 -8.89 -8.99
C GLU A 457 -17.24 -8.56 -9.73
N GLU A 458 -16.18 -8.18 -9.01
CA GLU A 458 -14.86 -7.95 -9.62
C GLU A 458 -14.21 -9.23 -10.17
N ASN A 459 -14.56 -10.40 -9.63
CA ASN A 459 -13.93 -11.68 -9.95
C ASN A 459 -14.91 -12.70 -10.56
N LEU A 460 -15.93 -12.23 -11.30
CA LEU A 460 -16.99 -13.10 -11.83
C LEU A 460 -16.48 -14.28 -12.67
N GLY A 461 -15.36 -14.11 -13.38
CA GLY A 461 -14.73 -15.18 -14.17
C GLY A 461 -14.40 -16.40 -13.32
N GLU A 462 -13.78 -16.20 -12.17
CA GLU A 462 -13.37 -17.29 -11.27
C GLU A 462 -14.57 -18.08 -10.74
N HIS A 463 -15.68 -17.39 -10.44
CA HIS A 463 -16.90 -17.99 -9.93
C HIS A 463 -17.70 -18.75 -10.99
N LEU A 464 -17.68 -18.26 -12.24
CA LEU A 464 -18.34 -18.90 -13.38
C LEU A 464 -17.54 -20.11 -13.87
N GLU A 465 -16.22 -20.03 -13.94
CA GLU A 465 -15.34 -21.15 -14.31
C GLU A 465 -15.43 -22.31 -13.33
N SER A 466 -15.65 -22.02 -12.05
CA SER A 466 -15.90 -23.05 -11.04
C SER A 466 -17.32 -23.59 -11.05
N ARG A 467 -18.23 -22.98 -11.82
CA ARG A 467 -19.69 -23.22 -11.80
C ARG A 467 -20.33 -23.08 -10.43
N TYR A 468 -19.66 -22.38 -9.50
CA TYR A 468 -20.20 -22.17 -8.16
C TYR A 468 -21.32 -21.13 -8.21
N LEU A 469 -21.16 -20.10 -9.06
CA LEU A 469 -22.24 -19.19 -9.43
C LEU A 469 -22.72 -19.48 -10.85
N SER A 470 -24.04 -19.50 -11.04
CA SER A 470 -24.65 -19.52 -12.37
C SER A 470 -24.74 -18.11 -12.97
N PRO A 471 -24.91 -17.96 -14.30
CA PRO A 471 -25.14 -16.66 -14.93
C PRO A 471 -26.35 -15.90 -14.35
N GLU A 472 -27.40 -16.61 -13.94
CA GLU A 472 -28.59 -16.04 -13.30
C GLU A 472 -28.25 -15.49 -11.92
N GLN A 473 -27.50 -16.24 -11.11
CA GLN A 473 -27.01 -15.77 -9.80
C GLN A 473 -26.07 -14.57 -9.94
N VAL A 474 -25.27 -14.50 -11.01
CA VAL A 474 -24.46 -13.31 -11.32
C VAL A 474 -25.34 -12.08 -11.58
N ALA A 475 -26.47 -12.24 -12.28
CA ALA A 475 -27.42 -11.14 -12.44
C ALA A 475 -28.01 -10.69 -11.09
N LEU A 476 -28.28 -11.63 -10.17
CA LEU A 476 -28.73 -11.33 -8.80
C LEU A 476 -27.66 -10.56 -8.01
N VAL A 477 -26.38 -10.93 -8.11
CA VAL A 477 -25.27 -10.20 -7.47
C VAL A 477 -25.25 -8.74 -7.94
N ARG A 478 -25.33 -8.51 -9.26
CA ARG A 478 -25.36 -7.13 -9.83
C ARG A 478 -26.57 -6.32 -9.34
N GLN A 479 -27.72 -6.98 -9.19
CA GLN A 479 -28.93 -6.35 -8.65
C GLN A 479 -28.77 -6.00 -7.17
N ALA A 480 -28.21 -6.91 -6.37
CA ALA A 480 -27.97 -6.70 -4.95
C ALA A 480 -26.97 -5.55 -4.72
N VAL A 481 -25.86 -5.49 -5.48
CA VAL A 481 -24.90 -4.37 -5.44
C VAL A 481 -25.59 -3.03 -5.69
N LYS A 482 -26.42 -2.92 -6.74
CA LYS A 482 -27.19 -1.68 -7.02
C LYS A 482 -28.14 -1.31 -5.89
N THR A 483 -28.79 -2.30 -5.30
CA THR A 483 -29.74 -2.10 -4.19
C THR A 483 -29.02 -1.60 -2.94
N LEU A 484 -27.89 -2.21 -2.59
CA LEU A 484 -27.05 -1.81 -1.45
C LEU A 484 -26.48 -0.40 -1.63
N MET A 485 -26.00 -0.06 -2.83
CA MET A 485 -25.56 1.32 -3.13
C MET A 485 -26.68 2.34 -2.90
N ALA A 486 -27.90 2.04 -3.32
CA ALA A 486 -29.05 2.91 -3.11
C ALA A 486 -29.40 3.08 -1.61
N ARG A 487 -29.23 2.03 -0.80
CA ARG A 487 -29.41 2.08 0.67
C ARG A 487 -28.31 2.85 1.39
N ILE A 488 -27.07 2.74 0.92
CA ILE A 488 -25.90 3.40 1.54
C ILE A 488 -25.81 4.88 1.15
N ARG A 489 -26.22 5.23 -0.08
CA ARG A 489 -26.10 6.59 -0.62
C ARG A 489 -26.61 7.70 0.33
N PRO A 490 -27.80 7.60 0.96
CA PRO A 490 -28.28 8.61 1.91
C PRO A 490 -27.35 8.86 3.10
N HIS A 491 -26.56 7.86 3.49
CA HIS A 491 -25.66 7.90 4.64
C HIS A 491 -24.20 8.23 4.26
N ALA A 492 -23.87 8.32 2.98
CA ALA A 492 -22.49 8.42 2.50
C ALA A 492 -21.69 9.57 3.14
N VAL A 493 -22.28 10.75 3.31
CA VAL A 493 -21.62 11.90 3.95
C VAL A 493 -21.37 11.63 5.43
N THR A 494 -22.38 11.16 6.17
CA THR A 494 -22.23 10.79 7.59
C THR A 494 -21.18 9.70 7.80
N LEU A 495 -21.11 8.74 6.88
CA LEU A 495 -20.11 7.67 6.93
C LEU A 495 -18.69 8.22 6.76
N VAL A 496 -18.44 9.16 5.84
CA VAL A 496 -17.11 9.77 5.74
C VAL A 496 -16.79 10.73 6.88
N ASP A 497 -17.79 11.39 7.46
CA ASP A 497 -17.62 12.26 8.62
C ASP A 497 -17.20 11.49 9.87
N SER A 498 -17.65 10.22 9.98
CA SER A 498 -17.27 9.34 11.10
C SER A 498 -15.78 8.97 11.13
N PHE A 499 -15.03 9.19 10.04
CA PHE A 499 -13.57 9.06 10.06
C PHE A 499 -12.89 10.18 10.89
N GLY A 500 -13.60 11.25 11.24
CA GLY A 500 -13.10 12.29 12.13
C GLY A 500 -12.05 13.21 11.50
N TRP A 501 -12.00 13.30 10.17
CA TRP A 501 -11.06 14.16 9.47
C TRP A 501 -11.34 15.65 9.74
N GLN A 502 -10.34 16.35 10.27
CA GLN A 502 -10.35 17.81 10.36
C GLN A 502 -9.87 18.42 9.05
N ASP A 503 -10.41 19.59 8.68
CA ASP A 503 -10.10 20.27 7.41
C ASP A 503 -8.60 20.58 7.26
N ALA A 504 -7.89 20.87 8.36
CA ALA A 504 -6.44 21.08 8.36
C ALA A 504 -5.65 19.85 7.90
N PHE A 505 -6.11 18.63 8.24
CA PHE A 505 -5.48 17.38 7.80
C PHE A 505 -5.94 16.94 6.41
N LEU A 506 -7.20 17.20 6.05
CA LEU A 506 -7.66 16.97 4.67
C LEU A 506 -6.90 17.85 3.69
N ASN A 507 -6.57 19.08 4.11
CA ASN A 507 -5.91 20.11 3.30
C ASN A 507 -6.54 20.20 1.91
N SER A 508 -7.87 20.31 1.88
CA SER A 508 -8.68 20.22 0.67
C SER A 508 -9.78 21.26 0.69
N ALA A 509 -9.80 22.13 -0.32
CA ALA A 509 -10.92 23.04 -0.53
C ALA A 509 -12.20 22.25 -0.86
N LEU A 510 -12.06 21.17 -1.63
CA LEU A 510 -13.17 20.36 -2.13
C LEU A 510 -13.81 19.47 -1.05
N GLY A 511 -13.00 19.02 -0.09
CA GLY A 511 -13.41 18.13 1.00
C GLY A 511 -13.79 18.84 2.29
N SER A 512 -13.97 20.16 2.28
CA SER A 512 -14.25 20.92 3.50
C SER A 512 -15.52 20.44 4.20
N TYR A 513 -15.48 20.41 5.53
CA TYR A 513 -16.59 19.90 6.35
C TYR A 513 -17.90 20.65 6.11
N ASP A 514 -17.82 21.97 5.92
CA ASP A 514 -18.97 22.86 5.69
C ASP A 514 -19.56 22.80 4.27
N GLY A 515 -18.92 22.06 3.34
CA GLY A 515 -19.34 21.97 1.95
C GLY A 515 -19.15 23.23 1.11
N ARG A 516 -18.50 24.29 1.62
CA ARG A 516 -18.20 25.56 0.90
C ARG A 516 -17.03 25.40 -0.08
N ALA A 517 -17.10 24.39 -0.94
CA ALA A 517 -16.00 23.97 -1.78
C ALA A 517 -15.59 25.03 -2.82
N TYR A 518 -16.57 25.73 -3.42
CA TYR A 518 -16.29 26.72 -4.45
C TYR A 518 -15.75 28.02 -3.87
N GLU A 519 -16.34 28.48 -2.76
CA GLU A 519 -15.88 29.66 -2.04
C GLU A 519 -14.43 29.45 -1.59
N ARG A 520 -14.12 28.29 -1.02
CA ARG A 520 -12.77 27.97 -0.55
C ARG A 520 -11.76 27.85 -1.67
N LEU A 521 -12.13 27.27 -2.81
CA LEU A 521 -11.28 27.27 -4.00
C LEU A 521 -10.96 28.70 -4.46
N VAL A 522 -11.95 29.58 -4.46
CA VAL A 522 -11.77 30.99 -4.85
C VAL A 522 -10.99 31.79 -3.82
N GLU A 523 -11.13 31.47 -2.53
CA GLU A 523 -10.32 32.03 -1.45
C GLU A 523 -8.84 31.63 -1.65
N TRP A 524 -8.54 30.33 -1.81
CA TRP A 524 -7.17 29.84 -1.91
C TRP A 524 -6.46 30.26 -3.21
N LEU A 525 -7.17 30.35 -4.34
CA LEU A 525 -6.53 30.78 -5.59
C LEU A 525 -6.04 32.23 -5.55
N LYS A 526 -6.55 33.07 -4.63
CA LYS A 526 -6.07 34.45 -4.49
C LYS A 526 -4.66 34.50 -3.89
N ASP A 527 -4.28 33.47 -3.13
CA ASP A 527 -2.96 33.35 -2.49
C ASP A 527 -1.92 32.69 -3.40
N GLU A 528 -2.32 32.19 -4.57
CA GLU A 528 -1.39 31.65 -5.58
C GLU A 528 -0.40 32.75 -6.00
N PRO A 529 0.94 32.54 -5.93
CA PRO A 529 1.93 33.58 -6.19
C PRO A 529 1.74 34.36 -7.49
N LEU A 530 1.27 33.72 -8.56
CA LEU A 530 0.98 34.37 -9.85
C LEU A 530 -0.18 35.40 -9.80
N ASN A 531 -1.07 35.29 -8.81
CA ASN A 531 -2.18 36.22 -8.57
C ASN A 531 -1.84 37.31 -7.54
N THR A 532 -0.62 37.28 -6.99
CA THR A 532 -0.14 38.25 -5.99
C THR A 532 0.94 39.16 -6.57
N GLU A 533 1.31 40.21 -5.83
CA GLU A 533 2.42 41.11 -6.19
C GLU A 533 3.76 40.36 -6.41
N ALA A 534 3.94 39.17 -5.81
CA ALA A 534 5.14 38.36 -6.02
C ALA A 534 5.29 37.86 -7.46
N GLY A 535 4.17 37.57 -8.13
CA GLY A 535 4.13 37.08 -9.52
C GLY A 535 4.00 38.19 -10.58
N MET A 536 3.77 39.43 -10.14
CA MET A 536 3.54 40.58 -11.02
C MET A 536 4.77 41.49 -11.14
N ASP A 537 4.89 42.19 -12.26
CA ASP A 537 5.86 43.26 -12.49
C ASP A 537 5.34 44.61 -11.97
N GLU A 538 6.11 45.68 -12.18
CA GLU A 538 5.78 47.05 -11.77
C GLU A 538 4.48 47.61 -12.39
N MET A 539 3.97 47.00 -13.46
CA MET A 539 2.74 47.41 -14.14
C MET A 539 1.53 46.56 -13.74
N GLY A 540 1.69 45.64 -12.79
CA GLY A 540 0.63 44.72 -12.36
C GLY A 540 0.30 43.64 -13.38
N VAL A 541 1.22 43.34 -14.31
CA VAL A 541 1.09 42.20 -15.24
C VAL A 541 2.09 41.11 -14.87
N VAL A 542 1.92 39.90 -15.42
CA VAL A 542 2.80 38.77 -15.11
C VAL A 542 4.28 39.09 -15.38
N ARG A 543 5.18 38.76 -14.44
CA ARG A 543 6.63 38.93 -14.64
C ARG A 543 7.10 38.18 -15.89
N GLY A 544 7.96 38.82 -16.69
CA GLY A 544 8.39 38.30 -17.97
C GLY A 544 7.48 38.68 -19.15
N TYR A 545 6.40 39.44 -18.93
CA TYR A 545 5.51 39.88 -20.00
C TYR A 545 6.26 40.71 -21.05
N LYS A 546 7.04 41.73 -20.65
CA LYS A 546 7.75 42.61 -21.60
C LYS A 546 8.80 41.84 -22.42
N GLU A 547 9.46 40.87 -21.79
CA GLU A 547 10.57 40.13 -22.36
C GLU A 547 10.12 38.99 -23.28
N TYR A 548 9.07 38.27 -22.90
CA TYR A 548 8.73 36.99 -23.54
C TYR A 548 7.34 36.96 -24.19
N ILE A 549 6.39 37.76 -23.71
CA ILE A 549 5.00 37.72 -24.20
C ILE A 549 4.71 38.88 -25.14
N MET A 550 5.11 40.10 -24.77
CA MET A 550 4.88 41.31 -25.55
C MET A 550 5.46 41.22 -26.96
N PRO A 551 6.68 40.68 -27.20
CA PRO A 551 7.20 40.53 -28.56
C PRO A 551 6.35 39.58 -29.41
N ILE A 552 5.83 38.49 -28.82
CA ILE A 552 4.93 37.54 -29.51
C ILE A 552 3.64 38.25 -29.91
N VAL A 553 3.02 38.96 -28.96
CA VAL A 553 1.76 39.68 -29.17
C VAL A 553 1.92 40.78 -30.25
N LYS A 554 3.08 41.43 -30.31
CA LYS A 554 3.39 42.46 -31.31
C LYS A 554 3.85 41.90 -32.66
N GLY A 555 4.03 40.58 -32.79
CA GLY A 555 4.57 39.95 -34.00
C GLY A 555 6.05 40.24 -34.23
N GLU A 556 6.77 40.64 -33.19
CA GLU A 556 8.21 40.96 -33.23
C GLU A 556 9.07 39.69 -33.24
N CYS A 557 8.52 38.52 -32.91
CA CYS A 557 9.19 37.22 -32.93
C CYS A 557 9.41 36.63 -34.34
N GLY A 558 9.11 37.38 -35.41
CA GLY A 558 9.21 36.92 -36.79
C GLY A 558 8.11 35.93 -37.20
N ARG A 559 8.11 35.52 -38.48
CA ARG A 559 7.21 34.46 -38.98
C ARG A 559 7.86 33.10 -38.72
N TRP A 560 7.07 32.14 -38.25
CA TRP A 560 7.49 30.74 -38.23
C TRP A 560 7.88 30.32 -39.66
N THR A 561 9.16 30.00 -39.85
CA THR A 561 9.66 29.39 -41.08
C THR A 561 9.85 27.91 -40.82
N GLU A 562 9.12 27.07 -41.57
CA GLU A 562 9.39 25.64 -41.60
C GLU A 562 10.86 25.44 -41.99
N LYS A 563 11.63 24.77 -41.14
CA LYS A 563 13.05 24.57 -41.37
C LYS A 563 13.19 23.62 -42.57
N ARG A 564 13.37 24.14 -43.78
CA ARG A 564 13.85 23.33 -44.90
C ARG A 564 15.20 22.76 -44.50
N THR A 565 15.24 21.45 -44.28
CA THR A 565 16.47 20.70 -44.13
C THR A 565 17.21 20.72 -45.47
N GLU A 566 18.00 21.76 -45.71
CA GLU A 566 19.08 21.69 -46.68
C GLU A 566 20.30 21.06 -46.02
N GLU A 567 20.80 20.02 -46.68
CA GLU A 567 21.92 19.22 -46.26
C GLU A 567 23.20 20.05 -46.11
N ARG A 568 23.97 19.69 -45.06
CA ARG A 568 25.43 19.82 -44.98
C ARG A 568 26.04 21.18 -45.31
N THR A 569 26.33 21.95 -44.27
CA THR A 569 27.72 22.26 -43.85
C THR A 569 27.67 23.11 -42.57
N GLY A 570 28.51 22.74 -41.60
CA GLY A 570 28.33 23.12 -40.20
C GLY A 570 28.42 24.62 -39.92
N VAL A 571 27.40 25.18 -39.26
CA VAL A 571 27.49 26.39 -38.44
C VAL A 571 26.51 26.30 -37.26
N LYS A 572 26.98 26.82 -36.12
CA LYS A 572 26.39 26.98 -34.79
C LYS A 572 24.87 27.10 -34.72
N VAL A 573 24.29 26.29 -33.83
CA VAL A 573 22.95 26.49 -33.28
C VAL A 573 22.97 27.74 -32.40
N VAL A 574 22.40 28.83 -32.89
CA VAL A 574 21.90 29.92 -32.03
C VAL A 574 20.40 29.95 -32.23
N ALA A 575 19.66 29.42 -31.27
CA ALA A 575 18.24 29.76 -31.15
C ALA A 575 18.19 31.22 -30.68
N ARG A 576 17.83 32.14 -31.57
CA ARG A 576 17.17 33.37 -31.13
C ARG A 576 15.70 32.99 -30.93
N LEU A 577 15.24 33.16 -29.70
CA LEU A 577 13.83 33.06 -29.29
C LEU A 577 12.98 34.03 -30.11
#